data_AF-A0A953KH45-F1
#
_entry.id   AF-A0A953KH45-F1
#
_cell.length_a   1.000
_cell.length_b   1.000
_cell.length_c   1.000
_cell.angle_alpha   90.00
_cell.angle_beta   90.00
_cell.angle_gamma   90.00
#
_symmetry.space_group_name_H-M   'P 1'
#
loop_
_entity.id
_entity.type
_entity.pdbx_description
1 polymer ?
#
loop_
_entity_poly.entity_id
_entity_poly.type
_entity_poly.pdbx_seq_one_letter_code
_entity_poly.pdbx_strand_id
1 'polypeptide(L)'
;MMIISASYRTDIPAFHGKWFNRQFQQGHCWVHNPYNNKPYYVSLNPQDIDVFVFWTRNPKPFLESLVKVKNLKLPFIIQWTITNYPKELEKSV
;
A
#
# COMPACT_ATOMS: atom_id res chain seq x y z
N MET A 1 4.13 18.04 4.28
CA MET A 1 4.77 16.83 3.78
C MET A 1 4.01 15.61 4.31
N MET A 2 3.43 14.79 3.43
CA MET A 2 2.64 13.59 3.73
C MET A 2 3.27 12.36 3.07
N ILE A 3 3.78 11.47 3.91
CA ILE A 3 4.31 10.16 3.52
C ILE A 3 3.26 9.11 3.87
N ILE A 4 2.78 8.36 2.89
CA ILE A 4 1.79 7.30 3.12
C ILE A 4 2.50 5.95 3.16
N SER A 5 2.69 5.43 4.38
CA SER A 5 3.12 4.05 4.61
C SER A 5 1.94 3.09 4.45
N ALA A 6 1.69 2.70 3.20
CA ALA A 6 0.61 1.81 2.81
C ALA A 6 1.12 0.37 2.77
N SER A 7 1.36 -0.25 3.93
CA SER A 7 1.38 -1.72 4.17
C SER A 7 1.89 -2.13 5.56
N TYR A 8 2.04 -1.19 6.51
CA TYR A 8 2.63 -1.51 7.81
C TYR A 8 1.78 -2.47 8.67
N ARG A 9 0.44 -2.42 8.52
CA ARG A 9 -0.50 -3.25 9.30
C ARG A 9 -1.02 -4.47 8.55
N THR A 10 -1.00 -4.39 7.23
CA THR A 10 -1.55 -5.37 6.29
C THR A 10 -0.73 -5.26 5.01
N ASP A 11 -0.36 -6.39 4.42
CA ASP A 11 0.34 -6.42 3.12
C ASP A 11 -0.64 -6.06 2.00
N ILE A 12 -0.73 -4.76 1.69
CA ILE A 12 -1.66 -4.23 0.68
C ILE A 12 -1.28 -4.75 -0.72
N PRO A 13 0.01 -4.74 -1.13
CA PRO A 13 0.40 -5.28 -2.41
C PRO A 13 0.02 -6.74 -2.63
N ALA A 14 0.26 -7.62 -1.65
CA ALA A 14 -0.01 -9.03 -1.82
C ALA A 14 -1.52 -9.35 -1.85
N PHE A 15 -2.33 -8.66 -1.03
CA PHE A 15 -3.71 -9.11 -0.76
C PHE A 15 -4.81 -8.09 -1.05
N HIS A 16 -4.52 -6.79 -1.12
CA HIS A 16 -5.54 -5.74 -1.10
C HIS A 16 -5.45 -4.74 -2.26
N GLY A 17 -4.86 -5.12 -3.40
CA GLY A 17 -4.75 -4.24 -4.58
C GLY A 17 -6.09 -3.67 -5.09
N LYS A 18 -7.15 -4.49 -5.09
CA LYS A 18 -8.50 -4.02 -5.47
C LYS A 18 -9.08 -3.01 -4.49
N TRP A 19 -8.81 -3.16 -3.20
CA TRP A 19 -9.27 -2.22 -2.17
C TRP A 19 -8.50 -0.90 -2.29
N PHE A 20 -7.17 -0.97 -2.42
CA PHE A 20 -6.33 0.20 -2.62
C PHE A 20 -6.79 1.03 -3.82
N ASN A 21 -7.03 0.39 -4.97
CA ASN A 21 -7.48 1.09 -6.17
C ASN A 21 -8.81 1.83 -5.95
N ARG A 22 -9.75 1.26 -5.18
CA ARG A 22 -11.02 1.92 -4.86
C ARG A 22 -10.81 3.15 -4.00
N GLN A 23 -10.02 3.03 -2.93
CA GLN A 23 -9.74 4.18 -2.06
C GLN A 23 -8.97 5.28 -2.80
N PHE A 24 -8.00 4.87 -3.62
CA PHE A 24 -7.21 5.79 -4.42
C PHE A 24 -8.08 6.54 -5.44
N GLN A 25 -9.04 5.85 -6.08
CA GLN A 25 -10.03 6.49 -6.94
C GLN A 25 -11.00 7.41 -6.18
N GLN A 26 -11.37 7.07 -4.95
CA GLN A 26 -12.18 7.93 -4.07
C GLN A 26 -11.41 9.13 -3.52
N GLY A 27 -10.09 9.18 -3.70
CA GLY A 27 -9.23 10.26 -3.23
C GLY A 27 -9.03 10.30 -1.72
N HIS A 28 -9.47 9.29 -0.97
CA HIS A 28 -9.27 9.23 0.49
C HIS A 28 -9.51 7.84 1.10
N CYS A 29 -9.10 7.69 2.36
CA CYS A 29 -9.54 6.60 3.22
C CYS A 29 -9.60 7.00 4.69
N TRP A 30 -10.38 6.25 5.47
CA TRP A 30 -10.40 6.34 6.92
C TRP A 30 -9.56 5.22 7.52
N VAL A 31 -8.72 5.57 8.48
CA VAL A 31 -7.86 4.61 9.20
C VAL A 31 -8.13 4.73 10.69
N HIS A 32 -8.23 3.60 11.38
CA HIS A 32 -8.41 3.60 12.84
C HIS A 32 -7.04 3.66 13.52
N ASN A 33 -6.87 4.50 14.53
CA ASN A 33 -5.66 4.48 15.36
C ASN A 33 -5.64 3.18 16.21
N PRO A 34 -4.56 2.39 16.20
CA PRO A 34 -4.53 1.09 16.86
C PRO A 34 -4.51 1.19 18.39
N TYR A 35 -4.17 2.36 18.95
CA TYR A 35 -4.08 2.55 20.39
C TYR A 35 -5.40 2.98 21.03
N ASN A 36 -6.22 3.75 20.31
CA ASN A 36 -7.46 4.32 20.88
C ASN A 36 -8.69 4.13 19.99
N ASN A 37 -8.56 3.40 18.88
CA ASN A 37 -9.59 3.12 17.89
C ASN A 37 -10.30 4.34 17.29
N LYS A 38 -9.76 5.56 17.46
CA LYS A 38 -10.35 6.75 16.84
C LYS A 38 -10.04 6.75 15.34
N PRO A 39 -11.04 6.94 14.47
CA PRO A 39 -10.81 7.07 13.05
C PRO A 39 -10.11 8.40 12.75
N TYR A 40 -9.19 8.38 11.80
CA TYR A 40 -8.60 9.58 11.22
C TYR A 40 -8.63 9.49 9.69
N TYR A 41 -8.75 10.66 9.07
CA TYR A 41 -8.83 10.80 7.63
C TYR A 41 -7.43 10.85 7.02
N VAL A 42 -7.26 10.17 5.89
CA VAL A 42 -6.05 10.22 5.07
C VAL A 42 -6.47 10.64 3.66
N SER A 43 -5.94 11.78 3.20
CA SER A 43 -6.10 12.19 1.81
C SER A 43 -5.29 11.27 0.91
N LEU A 44 -5.89 10.86 -0.20
CA LEU A 44 -5.23 10.14 -1.29
C LEU A 44 -5.26 10.95 -2.59
N ASN A 45 -5.56 12.25 -2.51
CA ASN A 45 -5.45 13.13 -3.67
C ASN A 45 -3.97 13.28 -4.06
N PRO A 46 -3.62 13.19 -5.36
CA PRO A 46 -2.22 13.24 -5.80
C PRO A 46 -1.43 14.46 -5.29
N GLN A 47 -2.09 15.61 -5.21
CA GLN A 47 -1.50 16.87 -4.75
C GLN A 47 -1.21 16.93 -3.25
N ASP A 48 -1.81 16.04 -2.45
CA ASP A 48 -1.59 15.97 -1.01
C ASP A 48 -0.53 14.92 -0.63
N ILE A 49 -0.04 14.12 -1.59
CA ILE A 49 0.87 12.99 -1.35
C ILE A 49 2.27 13.32 -1.86
N ASP A 50 3.27 13.26 -0.99
CA ASP A 50 4.67 13.39 -1.40
C ASP A 50 5.26 12.05 -1.86
N VAL A 51 4.95 10.95 -1.16
CA VAL A 51 5.45 9.61 -1.52
C VAL A 51 4.62 8.49 -0.88
N PHE A 52 4.47 7.39 -1.62
CA PHE A 52 3.99 6.12 -1.07
C PHE A 52 5.13 5.19 -0.67
N VAL A 53 4.96 4.50 0.45
CA VAL A 53 5.85 3.43 0.89
C VAL A 53 5.03 2.14 0.96
N PHE A 54 5.37 1.16 0.10
CA PHE A 54 4.74 -0.16 0.07
C PHE A 54 5.69 -1.22 0.60
N TRP A 55 5.23 -2.10 1.48
CA TRP A 55 6.02 -3.20 2.05
C TRP A 55 5.34 -4.52 1.70
N THR A 56 6.08 -5.46 1.14
CA THR A 56 5.50 -6.75 0.75
C THR A 56 6.58 -7.81 0.57
N ARG A 57 6.17 -9.07 0.68
CA ARG A 57 6.95 -10.20 0.15
C ARG A 57 6.54 -10.57 -1.28
N ASN A 58 5.35 -10.16 -1.72
CA ASN A 58 4.79 -10.50 -3.02
C ASN A 58 4.23 -9.26 -3.76
N PRO A 59 5.04 -8.55 -4.55
CA PRO A 59 4.57 -7.38 -5.29
C PRO A 59 3.74 -7.72 -6.52
N LYS A 60 3.77 -8.97 -6.99
CA LYS A 60 3.20 -9.39 -8.28
C LYS A 60 1.71 -9.04 -8.42
N PRO A 61 0.84 -9.25 -7.42
CA PRO A 61 -0.59 -8.91 -7.52
C PRO A 61 -0.85 -7.39 -7.61
N PHE A 62 0.13 -6.55 -7.25
CA PHE A 62 -0.02 -5.10 -7.15
C PHE A 62 0.58 -4.34 -8.33
N LEU A 63 1.22 -5.01 -9.29
CA LEU A 63 1.92 -4.34 -10.40
C LEU A 63 1.01 -3.39 -11.19
N GLU A 64 -0.24 -3.79 -11.45
CA GLU A 64 -1.21 -2.91 -12.13
C GLU A 64 -1.53 -1.64 -11.33
N SER A 65 -1.66 -1.76 -10.00
CA SER A 65 -1.86 -0.62 -9.11
C SER A 65 -0.66 0.31 -9.11
N LEU A 66 0.57 -0.23 -9.11
CA LEU A 66 1.79 0.56 -9.19
C LEU A 66 1.91 1.32 -10.50
N VAL A 67 1.48 0.74 -11.62
CA VAL A 67 1.41 1.45 -12.91
C VAL A 67 0.47 2.65 -12.82
N LYS A 68 -0.67 2.54 -12.14
CA LYS A 68 -1.59 3.68 -11.93
C LYS A 68 -0.94 4.80 -11.12
N VAL A 69 -0.28 4.45 -10.01
CA VAL A 69 0.47 5.41 -9.18
C VAL A 69 1.57 6.09 -10.01
N LYS A 70 2.33 5.31 -10.78
CA LYS A 70 3.39 5.81 -11.69
C LYS A 70 2.84 6.75 -12.77
N ASN A 71 1.70 6.42 -13.38
CA ASN A 71 1.09 7.24 -14.44
C ASN A 71 0.63 8.61 -13.92
N LEU A 72 0.28 8.70 -12.64
CA LEU A 72 -0.02 9.95 -11.95
C LEU A 72 1.25 10.69 -11.47
N LYS A 73 2.44 10.21 -11.84
CA LYS A 73 3.75 10.77 -11.46
C LYS A 73 3.97 10.87 -9.95
N LEU A 74 3.28 10.03 -9.17
CA LEU A 74 3.46 9.98 -7.73
C LEU A 74 4.70 9.16 -7.38
N PRO A 75 5.64 9.71 -6.59
CA PRO A 75 6.78 8.95 -6.10
C PRO A 75 6.31 7.77 -5.23
N PHE A 76 6.98 6.63 -5.37
CA PHE A 76 6.79 5.52 -4.45
C PHE A 76 8.07 4.71 -4.29
N ILE A 77 8.18 4.05 -3.15
CA ILE A 77 9.17 3.00 -2.91
C ILE A 77 8.46 1.70 -2.56
N ILE A 78 9.11 0.59 -2.92
CA ILE A 78 8.68 -0.75 -2.52
C ILE A 78 9.81 -1.35 -1.70
N GLN A 79 9.52 -1.68 -0.45
CA GLN A 79 10.39 -2.54 0.36
C GLN A 79 9.94 -3.98 0.15
N TRP A 80 10.77 -4.71 -0.59
CA TRP A 80 10.55 -6.11 -0.90
C TRP A 80 11.43 -6.97 -0.01
N THR A 81 10.81 -7.79 0.84
CA THR A 81 11.53 -8.74 1.69
C THR A 81 11.68 -10.08 0.98
N ILE A 82 12.90 -10.60 0.92
CA ILE A 82 13.24 -11.92 0.40
C ILE A 82 13.75 -12.76 1.58
N THR A 83 13.06 -13.85 1.90
CA THR A 83 13.28 -14.67 3.10
C THR A 83 13.94 -16.02 2.79
N ASN A 84 13.90 -16.47 1.53
CA ASN A 84 14.42 -17.76 1.05
C ASN A 84 13.87 -18.97 1.83
N TYR A 85 12.62 -18.92 2.31
CA TYR A 85 12.00 -20.07 2.94
C TYR A 85 11.58 -21.13 1.91
N PRO A 86 11.55 -22.42 2.30
CA PRO A 86 10.93 -23.47 1.49
C PRO A 86 9.47 -23.14 1.15
N LYS A 87 8.99 -23.61 -0.01
CA LYS A 87 7.62 -23.35 -0.50
C LYS A 87 6.54 -23.82 0.48
N GLU A 88 6.85 -24.84 1.28
CA GLU A 88 5.98 -25.37 2.32
C GLU A 88 5.68 -24.33 3.41
N LEU A 89 6.63 -23.42 3.67
CA LEU A 89 6.53 -22.35 4.67
C LEU A 89 6.10 -21.00 4.08
N GLU A 90 6.23 -20.79 2.76
CA GLU A 90 5.80 -19.58 2.05
C GLU A 90 4.83 -19.87 0.90
N LYS A 91 3.61 -20.29 1.25
CA LYS A 91 2.57 -20.60 0.26
C LYS A 91 1.86 -19.38 -0.32
N SER A 92 1.91 -18.25 0.38
CA SER A 92 1.14 -17.03 0.07
C SER A 92 1.95 -15.97 -0.67
N VAL A 93 3.20 -16.28 -1.01
CA VAL A 93 4.18 -15.40 -1.64
C VAL A 93 4.65 -16.03 -2.94
#